data_AF-A0A3N5P5I3-F1
#
_entry.id   AF-A0A3N5P5I3-F1
#
_cell.length_a   1.000
_cell.length_b   1.000
_cell.length_c   1.000
_cell.angle_alpha   90.00
_cell.angle_beta   90.00
_cell.angle_gamma   90.00
#
_symmetry.space_group_name_H-M   'P 1'
#
loop_
_entity.id
_entity.type
_entity.pdbx_description
1 polymer ?
#
loop_
_entity_poly.entity_id
_entity_poly.type
_entity_poly.pdbx_seq_one_letter_code
_entity_poly.pdbx_strand_id
1 'polypeptide(L)'
;TLRDETDGNDTLDPHELTAILPALGPIDVVGYDGCNMAAIEVQALWHGTASATVHSQEYVGWDGIEYERILPALQADPAMTPDEVAVLSSQSASVNRERTWSAVATDARWDVLLAAVDEWAAALQAGLPAYRASYDRAFRPAQDFWGDPSALDLYDVAARIHATVPDASIQASSQAVMAAVSGVVLDEWHIQPYPNAHGISIYLPTHARELDHPDTPEVDLDYYRTLPFALWTRWDEFLVAYQVP
;
A
#
# COMPACT_ATOMS: atom_id res chain seq x y z
N THR A 1 3.38 8.85 10.83
CA THR A 1 3.89 10.12 10.28
C THR A 1 5.34 10.30 10.69
N LEU A 2 6.18 10.83 9.81
CA LEU A 2 7.58 11.19 10.11
C LEU A 2 7.57 12.61 10.71
N ARG A 3 7.28 12.70 12.02
CA ARG A 3 7.00 13.95 12.73
C ARG A 3 8.24 14.54 13.40
N ASP A 4 8.41 15.85 13.27
CA ASP A 4 9.38 16.66 14.01
C ASP A 4 8.68 17.56 15.03
N GLU A 5 8.72 17.17 16.30
CA GLU A 5 8.13 17.96 17.40
C GLU A 5 8.91 19.26 17.71
N THR A 6 10.13 19.40 17.18
CA THR A 6 10.97 20.58 17.38
C THR A 6 10.73 21.68 16.35
N ASP A 7 10.07 21.36 15.24
CA ASP A 7 9.67 22.31 14.20
C ASP A 7 8.14 22.40 14.08
N GLY A 8 7.49 22.86 15.15
CA GLY A 8 6.05 23.12 15.12
C GLY A 8 5.16 21.88 15.00
N ASN A 9 5.70 20.67 15.22
CA ASN A 9 5.06 19.38 14.92
C ASN A 9 4.88 19.11 13.43
N ASP A 10 5.79 19.64 12.60
CA ASP A 10 5.84 19.36 11.17
C ASP A 10 5.95 17.86 10.88
N THR A 11 5.47 17.44 9.73
CA THR A 11 5.54 16.05 9.28
C THR A 11 5.96 16.00 7.84
N LEU A 12 6.94 15.15 7.52
CA LEU A 12 7.34 14.94 6.13
C LEU A 12 6.17 14.34 5.34
N ASP A 13 5.68 15.09 4.35
CA ASP A 13 4.53 14.71 3.54
C ASP A 13 4.92 14.11 2.17
N PRO A 14 3.98 13.39 1.50
CA PRO A 14 4.19 12.88 0.14
C PRO A 14 4.62 13.90 -0.93
N HIS A 15 4.18 15.15 -0.87
CA HIS A 15 4.58 16.21 -1.82
C HIS A 15 6.00 16.66 -1.59
N GLU A 16 6.41 16.83 -0.33
CA GLU A 16 7.78 17.15 0.04
C GLU A 16 8.74 16.03 -0.37
N LEU A 17 8.35 14.76 -0.15
CA LEU A 17 9.07 13.61 -0.67
C LEU A 17 9.18 13.69 -2.20
N THR A 18 8.06 13.84 -2.90
CA THR A 18 8.05 13.92 -4.37
C THR A 18 8.95 15.04 -4.90
N ALA A 19 9.00 16.19 -4.22
CA ALA A 19 9.84 17.32 -4.59
C ALA A 19 11.35 17.01 -4.50
N ILE A 20 11.77 16.12 -3.59
CA ILE A 20 13.19 15.79 -3.42
C ILE A 20 13.66 14.59 -4.26
N LEU A 21 12.76 13.72 -4.71
CA LEU A 21 13.14 12.50 -5.43
C LEU A 21 14.00 12.75 -6.68
N PRO A 22 13.76 13.77 -7.52
CA PRO A 22 14.60 14.05 -8.68
C PRO A 22 16.03 14.46 -8.32
N ALA A 23 16.27 14.90 -7.09
CA ALA A 23 17.60 15.23 -6.58
C ALA A 23 18.33 14.00 -6.02
N LEU A 24 17.61 12.89 -5.79
CA LEU A 24 18.19 11.63 -5.39
C LEU A 24 18.72 10.87 -6.62
N GLY A 25 19.78 10.09 -6.42
CA GLY A 25 20.15 9.05 -7.38
C GLY A 25 19.24 7.82 -7.23
N PRO A 26 19.40 6.80 -8.09
CA PRO A 26 18.72 5.53 -7.91
C PRO A 26 18.99 4.95 -6.52
N ILE A 27 17.94 4.41 -5.90
CA ILE A 27 17.99 3.75 -4.61
C ILE A 27 17.68 2.27 -4.81
N ASP A 28 18.46 1.38 -4.19
CA ASP A 28 18.17 -0.04 -4.28
C ASP A 28 16.92 -0.39 -3.45
N VAL A 29 16.93 -0.06 -2.16
CA VAL A 29 15.85 -0.38 -1.23
C VAL A 29 15.52 0.82 -0.34
N VAL A 30 14.22 1.09 -0.17
CA VAL A 30 13.70 2.06 0.81
C VAL A 30 12.97 1.30 1.92
N GLY A 31 13.49 1.40 3.14
CA GLY A 31 12.82 0.86 4.33
C GLY A 31 11.99 1.92 5.03
N TYR A 32 10.68 1.69 5.13
CA TYR A 32 9.80 2.45 6.01
C TYR A 32 9.64 1.72 7.33
N ASP A 33 10.46 2.12 8.30
CA ASP A 33 10.31 1.73 9.69
C ASP A 33 9.27 2.62 10.38
N GLY A 34 8.02 2.44 9.97
CA GLY A 34 6.91 3.28 10.39
C GLY A 34 5.57 2.59 10.18
N CYS A 35 4.58 3.02 10.98
CA CYS A 35 3.23 2.46 10.97
C CYS A 35 2.53 2.67 9.61
N ASN A 36 1.85 1.62 9.13
CA ASN A 36 0.90 1.69 8.01
C ASN A 36 1.52 2.20 6.68
N MET A 37 2.84 2.02 6.50
CA MET A 37 3.56 2.52 5.33
C MET A 37 3.51 1.58 4.12
N ALA A 38 2.95 0.38 4.26
CA ALA A 38 2.75 -0.58 3.17
C ALA A 38 1.53 -0.27 2.31
N ALA A 39 1.31 1.01 2.00
CA ALA A 39 0.22 1.47 1.14
C ALA A 39 0.70 1.62 -0.31
N ILE A 40 -0.13 1.27 -1.28
CA ILE A 40 0.18 1.41 -2.70
C ILE A 40 0.45 2.88 -3.08
N GLU A 41 -0.18 3.83 -2.38
CA GLU A 41 0.05 5.26 -2.50
C GLU A 41 1.49 5.66 -2.11
N VAL A 42 2.04 5.03 -1.07
CA VAL A 42 3.43 5.24 -0.65
C VAL A 42 4.40 4.61 -1.64
N GLN A 43 4.08 3.42 -2.15
CA GLN A 43 4.89 2.74 -3.17
C GLN A 43 4.98 3.56 -4.46
N ALA A 44 3.89 4.23 -4.87
CA ALA A 44 3.86 5.09 -6.03
C ALA A 44 4.87 6.26 -5.95
N LEU A 45 5.16 6.76 -4.74
CA LEU A 45 6.19 7.80 -4.56
C LEU A 45 7.56 7.29 -5.01
N TRP A 46 7.88 6.03 -4.73
CA TRP A 46 9.20 5.46 -5.00
C TRP A 46 9.32 4.79 -6.35
N HIS A 47 8.21 4.57 -7.04
CA HIS A 47 8.21 3.97 -8.36
C HIS A 47 9.09 4.77 -9.34
N GLY A 48 10.05 4.08 -9.97
CA GLY A 48 11.04 4.69 -10.86
C GLY A 48 12.26 5.33 -10.17
N THR A 49 12.28 5.43 -8.83
CA THR A 49 13.43 5.93 -8.04
C THR A 49 14.06 4.83 -7.19
N ALA A 50 13.25 3.93 -6.62
CA ALA A 50 13.70 2.78 -5.84
C ALA A 50 13.39 1.44 -6.54
N SER A 51 14.24 0.43 -6.36
CA SER A 51 13.97 -0.92 -6.89
C SER A 51 12.95 -1.68 -6.03
N ALA A 52 12.98 -1.49 -4.71
CA ALA A 52 12.01 -2.08 -3.78
C ALA A 52 11.75 -1.21 -2.54
N THR A 53 10.59 -1.40 -1.94
CA THR A 53 10.20 -0.85 -0.64
C THR A 53 9.98 -1.96 0.39
N VAL A 54 10.22 -1.64 1.67
CA VAL A 54 10.07 -2.57 2.78
C VAL A 54 9.31 -1.88 3.90
N HIS A 55 8.18 -2.45 4.33
CA HIS A 55 7.19 -1.73 5.15
C HIS A 55 6.16 -2.65 5.81
N SER A 56 5.39 -2.09 6.76
CA SER A 56 4.28 -2.76 7.46
C SER A 56 2.92 -2.17 7.04
N GLN A 57 1.91 -3.03 6.85
CA GLN A 57 0.51 -2.61 6.64
C GLN A 57 -0.16 -2.17 7.95
N GLU A 58 0.37 -2.64 9.08
CA GLU A 58 -0.07 -2.30 10.42
C GLU A 58 0.90 -1.35 11.13
N TYR A 59 0.52 -0.87 12.31
CA TYR A 59 1.42 -0.17 13.21
C TYR A 59 2.64 -1.02 13.58
N VAL A 60 3.80 -0.36 13.50
CA VAL A 60 5.08 -0.89 13.92
C VAL A 60 5.21 -0.69 15.43
N GLY A 61 5.73 -1.71 16.11
CA GLY A 61 6.06 -1.68 17.52
C GLY A 61 7.26 -0.77 17.80
N TRP A 62 8.02 -1.14 18.83
CA TRP A 62 9.21 -0.38 19.21
C TRP A 62 10.44 -0.79 18.40
N ASP A 63 10.49 -2.06 17.98
CA ASP A 63 11.72 -2.66 17.45
C ASP A 63 11.82 -2.44 15.92
N GLY A 64 10.75 -2.72 15.18
CA GLY A 64 10.71 -2.42 13.74
C GLY A 64 11.70 -3.23 12.93
N ILE A 65 12.52 -2.55 12.11
CA ILE A 65 13.55 -3.18 11.29
C ILE A 65 14.81 -3.47 12.13
N GLU A 66 15.30 -4.72 12.11
CA GLU A 66 16.48 -5.11 12.90
C GLU A 66 17.79 -4.78 12.16
N TYR A 67 18.24 -3.52 12.26
CA TYR A 67 19.44 -3.03 11.58
C TYR A 67 20.72 -3.81 11.93
N GLU A 68 20.83 -4.35 13.13
CA GLU A 68 21.95 -5.19 13.56
C GLU A 68 21.98 -6.56 12.88
N ARG A 69 20.92 -6.93 12.16
CA ARG A 69 20.90 -8.11 11.27
C ARG A 69 21.24 -7.71 9.84
N ILE A 70 20.70 -6.60 9.38
CA ILE A 70 20.84 -6.13 8.00
C ILE A 70 22.26 -5.65 7.72
N LEU A 71 22.81 -4.77 8.57
CA LEU A 71 24.11 -4.15 8.32
C LEU A 71 25.26 -5.18 8.27
N PRO A 72 25.35 -6.18 9.17
CA PRO A 72 26.39 -7.21 9.05
C PRO A 72 26.20 -8.12 7.84
N ALA A 73 24.96 -8.42 7.45
CA ALA A 73 24.68 -9.23 6.27
C ALA A 73 25.11 -8.50 4.98
N LEU A 74 24.82 -7.20 4.86
CA LEU A 74 25.31 -6.35 3.77
C LEU A 74 26.84 -6.23 3.75
N GLN A 75 27.50 -6.18 4.91
CA GLN A 75 28.96 -6.18 4.98
C GLN A 75 29.57 -7.52 4.56
N ALA A 76 28.91 -8.63 4.91
CA ALA A 76 29.35 -9.97 4.55
C ALA A 76 29.15 -10.27 3.06
N ASP A 77 28.07 -9.75 2.48
CA ASP A 77 27.77 -9.88 1.06
C ASP A 77 27.33 -8.53 0.44
N PRO A 78 28.30 -7.68 0.05
CA PRO A 78 27.99 -6.41 -0.59
C PRO A 78 27.48 -6.58 -2.04
N ALA A 79 27.34 -7.81 -2.54
CA ALA A 79 26.82 -8.10 -3.88
C ALA A 79 25.34 -8.51 -3.85
N MET A 80 24.68 -8.51 -2.68
CA MET A 80 23.23 -8.72 -2.56
C MET A 80 22.49 -7.82 -3.55
N THR A 81 21.55 -8.43 -4.28
CA THR A 81 20.63 -7.72 -5.16
C THR A 81 19.65 -6.87 -4.34
N PRO A 82 19.04 -5.84 -4.93
CA PRO A 82 18.01 -5.05 -4.25
C PRO A 82 16.88 -5.92 -3.67
N ASP A 83 16.43 -6.94 -4.41
CA ASP A 83 15.41 -7.88 -3.94
C ASP A 83 15.88 -8.67 -2.70
N GLU A 84 17.12 -9.18 -2.69
CA GLU A 84 17.67 -9.90 -1.53
C GLU A 84 17.78 -9.00 -0.30
N VAL A 85 18.19 -7.74 -0.47
CA VAL A 85 18.24 -6.75 0.62
C VAL A 85 16.84 -6.43 1.14
N ALA A 86 15.86 -6.30 0.25
CA ALA A 86 14.48 -6.02 0.62
C ALA A 86 13.85 -7.17 1.42
N VAL A 87 14.03 -8.41 0.94
CA VAL A 87 13.57 -9.63 1.62
C VAL A 87 14.26 -9.79 2.98
N LEU A 88 15.58 -9.62 3.04
CA LEU A 88 16.33 -9.65 4.30
C LEU A 88 15.79 -8.62 5.30
N SER A 89 15.50 -7.41 4.82
CA SER A 89 14.97 -6.34 5.65
C SER A 89 13.56 -6.66 6.17
N SER A 90 12.68 -7.21 5.34
CA SER A 90 11.34 -7.67 5.75
C SER A 90 11.42 -8.77 6.80
N GLN A 91 12.25 -9.78 6.57
CA GLN A 91 12.42 -10.91 7.49
C GLN A 91 13.07 -10.51 8.81
N SER A 92 13.86 -9.43 8.82
CA SER A 92 14.49 -8.90 10.04
C SER A 92 13.43 -8.57 11.11
N ALA A 93 12.33 -7.91 10.72
CA ALA A 93 11.26 -7.47 11.63
C ALA A 93 10.44 -8.64 12.22
N SER A 94 10.54 -9.84 11.64
CA SER A 94 9.83 -11.02 12.16
C SER A 94 10.36 -11.51 13.50
N VAL A 95 11.62 -11.16 13.82
CA VAL A 95 12.35 -11.63 15.00
C VAL A 95 11.70 -11.13 16.30
N ASN A 96 11.29 -9.87 16.32
CA ASN A 96 10.66 -9.24 17.49
C ASN A 96 9.13 -9.26 17.43
N ARG A 97 8.58 -10.08 16.52
CA ARG A 97 7.13 -10.30 16.35
C ARG A 97 6.39 -9.00 16.07
N GLU A 98 6.90 -8.22 15.12
CA GLU A 98 6.10 -7.18 14.47
C GLU A 98 4.82 -7.79 13.86
N ARG A 99 3.85 -6.95 13.48
CA ARG A 99 2.50 -7.44 13.14
C ARG A 99 2.40 -7.95 11.71
N THR A 100 2.91 -7.16 10.79
CA THR A 100 2.90 -7.43 9.36
C THR A 100 4.18 -6.86 8.79
N TRP A 101 4.73 -7.51 7.78
CA TRP A 101 5.80 -6.90 7.00
C TRP A 101 5.80 -7.44 5.58
N SER A 102 6.18 -6.60 4.65
CA SER A 102 6.36 -6.98 3.25
C SER A 102 7.54 -6.27 2.62
N ALA A 103 8.14 -6.95 1.65
CA ALA A 103 9.06 -6.40 0.67
C ALA A 103 8.36 -6.38 -0.69
N VAL A 104 8.34 -5.22 -1.35
CA VAL A 104 7.61 -5.02 -2.60
C VAL A 104 8.53 -4.39 -3.64
N ALA A 105 8.60 -5.00 -4.82
CA ALA A 105 9.30 -4.43 -5.96
C ALA A 105 8.56 -3.20 -6.50
N THR A 106 9.26 -2.07 -6.63
CA THR A 106 8.74 -0.79 -7.14
C THR A 106 9.41 -0.37 -8.45
N ASP A 107 10.21 -1.24 -9.05
CA ASP A 107 10.76 -1.07 -10.39
C ASP A 107 9.70 -1.31 -11.49
N ALA A 108 10.12 -1.58 -12.73
CA ALA A 108 9.23 -1.81 -13.87
C ALA A 108 8.23 -2.97 -13.68
N ARG A 109 8.45 -3.88 -12.72
CA ARG A 109 7.44 -4.91 -12.36
C ARG A 109 6.16 -4.28 -11.82
N TRP A 110 6.27 -3.14 -11.14
CA TRP A 110 5.16 -2.43 -10.52
C TRP A 110 4.24 -1.75 -11.55
N ASP A 111 4.68 -1.53 -12.79
CA ASP A 111 3.85 -1.04 -13.89
C ASP A 111 2.62 -1.94 -14.13
N VAL A 112 2.77 -3.25 -13.95
CA VAL A 112 1.70 -4.23 -14.11
C VAL A 112 0.65 -4.07 -13.00
N LEU A 113 1.09 -3.78 -11.77
CA LEU A 113 0.17 -3.51 -10.65
C LEU A 113 -0.57 -2.20 -10.86
N LEU A 114 0.13 -1.13 -11.23
CA LEU A 114 -0.47 0.18 -11.51
C LEU A 114 -1.56 0.06 -12.58
N ALA A 115 -1.25 -0.58 -13.71
CA ALA A 115 -2.21 -0.78 -14.79
C ALA A 115 -3.40 -1.68 -14.37
N ALA A 116 -3.15 -2.73 -13.59
CA ALA A 116 -4.21 -3.62 -13.11
C ALA A 116 -5.19 -2.88 -12.19
N VAL A 117 -4.70 -2.02 -11.28
CA VAL A 117 -5.55 -1.26 -10.38
C VAL A 117 -6.32 -0.17 -11.13
N ASP A 118 -5.70 0.51 -12.10
CA ASP A 118 -6.39 1.48 -12.95
C ASP A 118 -7.56 0.85 -13.76
N GLU A 119 -7.32 -0.29 -14.41
CA GLU A 119 -8.36 -1.02 -15.14
C GLU A 119 -9.43 -1.60 -14.20
N TRP A 120 -9.04 -1.98 -12.98
CA TRP A 120 -9.98 -2.42 -11.96
C TRP A 120 -10.88 -1.29 -11.46
N ALA A 121 -10.32 -0.10 -11.20
CA ALA A 121 -11.08 1.09 -10.83
C ALA A 121 -12.14 1.43 -11.88
N ALA A 122 -11.76 1.37 -13.17
CA ALA A 122 -12.68 1.59 -14.28
C ALA A 122 -13.82 0.57 -14.34
N ALA A 123 -13.50 -0.71 -14.19
CA ALA A 123 -14.50 -1.79 -14.17
C ALA A 123 -15.45 -1.63 -12.97
N LEU A 124 -14.91 -1.33 -11.79
CA LEU A 124 -15.69 -1.10 -10.58
C LEU A 124 -16.63 0.09 -10.74
N GLN A 125 -16.13 1.22 -11.26
CA GLN A 125 -16.93 2.42 -11.51
C GLN A 125 -18.05 2.16 -12.53
N ALA A 126 -17.77 1.44 -13.62
CA ALA A 126 -18.77 1.08 -14.62
C ALA A 126 -19.87 0.15 -14.05
N GLY A 127 -19.48 -0.79 -13.17
CA GLY A 127 -20.41 -1.71 -12.52
C GLY A 127 -21.17 -1.12 -11.33
N LEU A 128 -20.75 0.03 -10.82
CA LEU A 128 -21.29 0.64 -9.61
C LEU A 128 -22.82 0.80 -9.59
N PRO A 129 -23.50 1.24 -10.67
CA PRO A 129 -24.96 1.35 -10.69
C PRO A 129 -25.70 0.02 -10.47
N ALA A 130 -25.07 -1.11 -10.82
CA ALA A 130 -25.66 -2.44 -10.70
C ALA A 130 -25.20 -3.19 -9.44
N TYR A 131 -23.96 -2.96 -9.00
CA TYR A 131 -23.28 -3.82 -8.03
C TYR A 131 -22.88 -3.14 -6.72
N ARG A 132 -23.29 -1.89 -6.47
CA ARG A 132 -23.00 -1.16 -5.21
C ARG A 132 -23.19 -2.02 -3.95
N ALA A 133 -24.35 -2.67 -3.79
CA ALA A 133 -24.62 -3.50 -2.62
C ALA A 133 -23.72 -4.75 -2.54
N SER A 134 -23.20 -5.24 -3.67
CA SER A 134 -22.20 -6.32 -3.71
C SER A 134 -20.83 -5.80 -3.31
N TYR A 135 -20.46 -4.58 -3.69
CA TYR A 135 -19.21 -3.94 -3.25
C TYR A 135 -19.23 -3.73 -1.73
N ASP A 136 -20.33 -3.22 -1.17
CA ASP A 136 -20.52 -3.10 0.29
C ASP A 136 -20.27 -4.44 1.02
N ARG A 137 -20.79 -5.55 0.47
CA ARG A 137 -20.60 -6.89 1.05
C ARG A 137 -19.18 -7.42 0.90
N ALA A 138 -18.44 -6.96 -0.11
CA ALA A 138 -17.06 -7.36 -0.36
C ALA A 138 -16.05 -6.52 0.44
N PHE A 139 -16.24 -5.20 0.50
CA PHE A 139 -15.30 -4.27 1.13
C PHE A 139 -15.36 -4.29 2.66
N ARG A 140 -16.56 -4.31 3.26
CA ARG A 140 -16.70 -4.24 4.74
C ARG A 140 -15.99 -5.35 5.51
N PRO A 141 -15.97 -6.62 5.06
CA PRO A 141 -15.25 -7.68 5.77
C PRO A 141 -13.82 -7.87 5.28
N ALA A 142 -13.33 -7.04 4.34
CA ALA A 142 -11.94 -7.10 3.88
C ALA A 142 -10.98 -6.80 5.04
N GLN A 143 -9.77 -7.36 4.97
CA GLN A 143 -8.74 -7.16 5.97
C GLN A 143 -8.43 -5.65 6.09
N ASP A 144 -8.75 -5.12 7.26
CA ASP A 144 -8.34 -3.80 7.72
C ASP A 144 -7.15 -3.93 8.69
N PHE A 145 -6.61 -2.78 9.09
CA PHE A 145 -5.54 -2.68 10.06
C PHE A 145 -5.94 -1.69 11.15
N TRP A 146 -5.54 -1.96 12.39
CA TRP A 146 -5.94 -1.17 13.54
C TRP A 146 -5.39 0.26 13.47
N GLY A 147 -4.15 0.43 12.99
CA GLY A 147 -3.51 1.73 12.83
C GLY A 147 -4.15 2.61 11.76
N ASP A 148 -4.75 2.00 10.73
CA ASP A 148 -5.50 2.68 9.68
C ASP A 148 -6.59 1.76 9.10
N PRO A 149 -7.82 1.82 9.62
CA PRO A 149 -8.92 0.99 9.14
C PRO A 149 -9.40 1.34 7.73
N SER A 150 -8.98 2.49 7.17
CA SER A 150 -9.34 2.91 5.82
C SER A 150 -8.40 2.34 4.75
N ALA A 151 -7.21 1.87 5.14
CA ALA A 151 -6.23 1.25 4.26
C ALA A 151 -6.43 -0.28 4.22
N LEU A 152 -7.36 -0.76 3.39
CA LEU A 152 -7.67 -2.20 3.29
C LEU A 152 -6.62 -2.97 2.50
N ASP A 153 -6.44 -4.27 2.78
CA ASP A 153 -5.55 -5.13 2.01
C ASP A 153 -6.02 -5.27 0.54
N LEU A 154 -5.19 -4.82 -0.40
CA LEU A 154 -5.54 -4.72 -1.82
C LEU A 154 -5.89 -6.09 -2.43
N TYR A 155 -5.14 -7.13 -2.07
CA TYR A 155 -5.39 -8.48 -2.58
C TYR A 155 -6.70 -9.02 -2.03
N ASP A 156 -6.95 -8.92 -0.71
CA ASP A 156 -8.16 -9.42 -0.08
C ASP A 156 -9.42 -8.71 -0.61
N VAL A 157 -9.36 -7.39 -0.80
CA VAL A 157 -10.44 -6.62 -1.43
C VAL A 157 -10.72 -7.15 -2.84
N ALA A 158 -9.69 -7.32 -3.66
CA ALA A 158 -9.83 -7.83 -5.03
C ALA A 158 -10.42 -9.26 -5.05
N ALA A 159 -9.96 -10.14 -4.16
CA ALA A 159 -10.44 -11.50 -4.02
C ALA A 159 -11.94 -11.55 -3.66
N ARG A 160 -12.37 -10.68 -2.74
CA ARG A 160 -13.77 -10.60 -2.30
C ARG A 160 -14.67 -10.06 -3.38
N ILE A 161 -14.23 -9.05 -4.14
CA ILE A 161 -14.98 -8.55 -5.29
C ILE A 161 -15.13 -9.64 -6.35
N HIS A 162 -14.04 -10.33 -6.70
CA HIS A 162 -14.07 -11.45 -7.65
C HIS A 162 -15.09 -12.52 -7.25
N ALA A 163 -15.14 -12.88 -5.95
CA ALA A 163 -16.07 -13.88 -5.44
C ALA A 163 -17.52 -13.40 -5.36
N THR A 164 -17.75 -12.11 -5.13
CA THR A 164 -19.08 -11.56 -4.77
C THR A 164 -19.83 -10.99 -5.98
N VAL A 165 -19.12 -10.48 -6.98
CA VAL A 165 -19.71 -9.74 -8.10
C VAL A 165 -19.81 -10.63 -9.35
N PRO A 166 -21.02 -10.98 -9.82
CA PRO A 166 -21.20 -11.86 -10.97
C PRO A 166 -21.12 -11.07 -12.29
N ASP A 167 -20.02 -10.36 -12.50
CA ASP A 167 -19.70 -9.63 -13.72
C ASP A 167 -18.33 -10.06 -14.24
N ALA A 168 -18.27 -10.53 -15.47
CA ALA A 168 -17.05 -11.11 -16.03
C ALA A 168 -15.91 -10.09 -16.17
N SER A 169 -16.23 -8.81 -16.42
CA SER A 169 -15.22 -7.75 -16.54
C SER A 169 -14.62 -7.44 -15.16
N ILE A 170 -15.46 -7.31 -14.14
CA ILE A 170 -15.03 -7.07 -12.76
C ILE A 170 -14.23 -8.26 -12.22
N GLN A 171 -14.67 -9.49 -12.49
CA GLN A 171 -13.94 -10.69 -12.10
C GLN A 171 -12.57 -10.75 -12.78
N ALA A 172 -12.49 -10.49 -14.08
CA ALA A 172 -11.23 -10.50 -14.80
C ALA A 172 -10.25 -9.44 -14.27
N SER A 173 -10.70 -8.21 -14.02
CA SER A 173 -9.84 -7.14 -13.49
C SER A 173 -9.45 -7.36 -12.03
N SER A 174 -10.35 -7.87 -11.18
CA SER A 174 -9.99 -8.32 -9.82
C SER A 174 -8.91 -9.41 -9.83
N GLN A 175 -9.02 -10.39 -10.74
CA GLN A 175 -8.01 -11.44 -10.89
C GLN A 175 -6.67 -10.89 -11.38
N ALA A 176 -6.68 -9.87 -12.23
CA ALA A 176 -5.48 -9.19 -12.68
C ALA A 176 -4.78 -8.46 -11.51
N VAL A 177 -5.53 -7.77 -10.64
CA VAL A 177 -4.98 -7.13 -9.43
C VAL A 177 -4.33 -8.18 -8.51
N MET A 178 -5.04 -9.27 -8.20
CA MET A 178 -4.47 -10.34 -7.36
C MET A 178 -3.16 -10.90 -7.95
N ALA A 179 -3.14 -11.17 -9.26
CA ALA A 179 -1.94 -11.67 -9.94
C ALA A 179 -0.80 -10.65 -9.94
N ALA A 180 -1.10 -9.36 -10.10
CA ALA A 180 -0.11 -8.30 -10.11
C ALA A 180 0.50 -8.07 -8.72
N VAL A 181 -0.30 -8.12 -7.65
CA VAL A 181 0.21 -8.09 -6.26
C VAL A 181 1.19 -9.24 -6.03
N SER A 182 0.81 -10.48 -6.39
CA SER A 182 1.71 -11.63 -6.29
C SER A 182 2.96 -11.53 -7.17
N GLY A 183 2.95 -10.69 -8.20
CA GLY A 183 4.09 -10.45 -9.09
C GLY A 183 5.11 -9.46 -8.54
N VAL A 184 4.72 -8.61 -7.59
CA VAL A 184 5.59 -7.56 -7.02
C VAL A 184 5.95 -7.79 -5.55
N VAL A 185 5.16 -8.56 -4.80
CA VAL A 185 5.47 -8.91 -3.41
C VAL A 185 6.58 -9.96 -3.38
N LEU A 186 7.75 -9.57 -2.88
CA LEU A 186 8.97 -10.39 -2.82
C LEU A 186 9.00 -11.27 -1.56
N ASP A 187 8.50 -10.73 -0.45
CA ASP A 187 8.35 -11.39 0.85
C ASP A 187 7.16 -10.77 1.56
N GLU A 188 6.39 -11.58 2.27
CA GLU A 188 5.26 -11.16 3.08
C GLU A 188 5.12 -12.11 4.26
N TRP A 189 4.89 -11.54 5.43
CA TRP A 189 4.51 -12.31 6.60
C TRP A 189 3.67 -11.46 7.55
N HIS A 190 2.81 -12.13 8.32
CA HIS A 190 1.93 -11.50 9.28
C HIS A 190 1.65 -12.40 10.49
N ILE A 191 1.17 -11.79 11.58
CA ILE A 191 0.66 -12.51 12.74
C ILE A 191 -0.82 -12.89 12.56
N GLN A 192 -1.27 -13.87 13.36
CA GLN A 192 -2.60 -14.49 13.24
C GLN A 192 -3.80 -13.50 13.17
N PRO A 193 -3.82 -12.36 13.88
CA PRO A 193 -4.87 -11.34 13.73
C PRO A 193 -5.08 -10.77 12.32
N TYR A 194 -4.10 -10.88 11.42
CA TYR A 194 -4.16 -10.33 10.06
C TYR A 194 -4.11 -11.44 9.00
N PRO A 195 -4.98 -12.47 9.07
CA PRO A 195 -4.82 -13.69 8.28
C PRO A 195 -5.01 -13.50 6.77
N ASN A 196 -5.47 -12.33 6.32
CA ASN A 196 -5.60 -12.00 4.90
C ASN A 196 -4.77 -10.76 4.53
N ALA A 197 -3.69 -10.47 5.26
CA ALA A 197 -2.67 -9.54 4.80
C ALA A 197 -1.85 -10.18 3.67
N HIS A 198 -1.59 -9.40 2.61
CA HIS A 198 -0.84 -9.80 1.41
C HIS A 198 0.23 -8.77 1.04
N GLY A 199 0.55 -7.87 1.96
CA GLY A 199 1.72 -6.99 1.89
C GLY A 199 1.48 -5.63 1.24
N ILE A 200 0.28 -5.34 0.71
CA ILE A 200 -0.05 -4.05 0.08
C ILE A 200 -1.45 -3.63 0.48
N SER A 201 -1.58 -2.49 1.15
CA SER A 201 -2.84 -1.83 1.43
C SER A 201 -3.19 -0.79 0.36
N ILE A 202 -4.47 -0.44 0.26
CA ILE A 202 -4.99 0.63 -0.60
C ILE A 202 -5.99 1.47 0.17
N TYR A 203 -5.98 2.79 -0.02
CA TYR A 203 -6.98 3.67 0.59
C TYR A 203 -8.38 3.38 0.02
N LEU A 204 -9.25 2.83 0.85
CA LEU A 204 -10.63 2.44 0.52
C LEU A 204 -11.55 2.67 1.73
N PRO A 205 -11.89 3.93 2.06
CA PRO A 205 -12.84 4.24 3.12
C PRO A 205 -14.21 3.61 2.79
N THR A 206 -14.76 2.82 3.70
CA THR A 206 -16.05 2.12 3.48
C THR A 206 -17.24 2.90 4.03
N HIS A 207 -16.98 3.96 4.78
CA HIS A 207 -17.95 4.92 5.24
C HIS A 207 -17.54 6.35 4.88
N ALA A 208 -18.50 7.20 4.49
CA ALA A 208 -18.21 8.59 4.09
C ALA A 208 -17.47 9.41 5.17
N ARG A 209 -17.65 9.06 6.46
CA ARG A 209 -16.94 9.68 7.60
C ARG A 209 -15.44 9.34 7.66
N GLU A 210 -14.99 8.36 6.89
CA GLU A 210 -13.59 7.92 6.81
C GLU A 210 -12.85 8.62 5.66
N LEU A 211 -13.56 9.42 4.84
CA LEU A 211 -12.95 10.23 3.79
C LEU A 211 -12.07 11.34 4.37
N ASP A 212 -12.52 11.93 5.47
CA ASP A 212 -11.84 13.05 6.14
C ASP A 212 -11.63 12.66 7.61
N HIS A 213 -10.39 12.37 8.01
CA HIS A 213 -10.10 12.02 9.38
C HIS A 213 -10.07 13.29 10.25
N PRO A 214 -10.85 13.38 11.34
CA PRO A 214 -10.99 14.62 12.11
C PRO A 214 -9.69 15.08 12.79
N ASP A 215 -8.76 14.15 13.03
CA ASP A 215 -7.45 14.45 13.64
C ASP A 215 -6.40 14.89 12.62
N THR A 216 -6.65 14.71 11.32
CA THR A 216 -5.78 15.15 10.22
C THR A 216 -6.63 15.81 9.13
N PRO A 217 -7.32 16.93 9.43
CA PRO A 217 -8.27 17.56 8.51
C PRO A 217 -7.61 18.11 7.23
N GLU A 218 -6.27 18.18 7.20
CA GLU A 218 -5.49 18.62 6.04
C GLU A 218 -5.19 17.47 5.07
N VAL A 219 -5.36 16.22 5.52
CA VAL A 219 -5.27 15.00 4.70
C VAL A 219 -6.70 14.54 4.43
N ASP A 220 -7.34 15.20 3.47
CA ASP A 220 -8.69 14.92 3.00
C ASP A 220 -8.67 14.27 1.60
N LEU A 221 -9.85 13.98 1.05
CA LEU A 221 -9.96 13.42 -0.30
C LEU A 221 -9.36 14.32 -1.38
N ASP A 222 -9.36 15.63 -1.20
CA ASP A 222 -8.77 16.57 -2.17
C ASP A 222 -7.25 16.52 -2.11
N TYR A 223 -6.65 16.34 -0.93
CA TYR A 223 -5.23 16.02 -0.77
C TYR A 223 -4.88 14.64 -1.36
N TYR A 224 -5.71 13.61 -1.15
CA TYR A 224 -5.46 12.29 -1.74
C TYR A 224 -5.33 12.37 -3.28
N ARG A 225 -6.18 13.17 -3.91
CA ARG A 225 -6.23 13.36 -5.37
C ARG A 225 -4.99 14.01 -5.98
N THR A 226 -4.14 14.63 -5.18
CA THR A 226 -2.88 15.21 -5.65
C THR A 226 -1.71 14.22 -5.58
N LEU A 227 -1.90 13.04 -4.97
CA LEU A 227 -0.85 12.02 -4.85
C LEU A 227 -0.57 11.35 -6.20
N PRO A 228 0.68 10.92 -6.47
CA PRO A 228 1.03 10.29 -7.74
C PRO A 228 0.13 9.10 -8.11
N PHE A 229 -0.20 8.22 -7.14
CA PHE A 229 -1.08 7.08 -7.38
C PHE A 229 -2.48 7.48 -7.87
N ALA A 230 -3.07 8.51 -7.25
CA ALA A 230 -4.36 9.05 -7.69
C ALA A 230 -4.23 9.69 -9.08
N LEU A 231 -3.18 10.46 -9.33
CA LEU A 231 -2.96 11.09 -10.63
C LEU A 231 -2.68 10.11 -11.78
N TRP A 232 -2.21 8.91 -11.49
CA TRP A 232 -1.83 7.90 -12.49
C TRP A 232 -2.90 6.83 -12.72
N THR A 233 -3.91 6.76 -11.88
CA THR A 233 -4.97 5.75 -11.95
C THR A 233 -6.34 6.41 -11.91
N ARG A 234 -7.38 5.64 -12.15
CA ARG A 234 -8.78 6.07 -11.97
C ARG A 234 -9.33 5.78 -10.57
N TRP A 235 -8.45 5.52 -9.59
CA TRP A 235 -8.89 5.04 -8.28
C TRP A 235 -9.66 6.12 -7.51
N ASP A 236 -9.22 7.38 -7.55
CA ASP A 236 -9.93 8.45 -6.87
C ASP A 236 -11.28 8.76 -7.52
N GLU A 237 -11.42 8.68 -8.85
CA GLU A 237 -12.75 8.82 -9.48
C GLU A 237 -13.69 7.69 -9.07
N PHE A 238 -13.19 6.47 -8.95
CA PHE A 238 -13.96 5.35 -8.41
C PHE A 238 -14.37 5.61 -6.95
N LEU A 239 -13.44 6.02 -6.08
CA LEU A 239 -13.74 6.34 -4.68
C LEU A 239 -14.84 7.38 -4.58
N VAL A 240 -14.73 8.47 -5.34
CA VAL A 240 -15.70 9.56 -5.34
C VAL A 240 -17.07 9.08 -5.80
N ALA A 241 -17.13 8.31 -6.89
CA ALA A 241 -18.38 7.72 -7.37
C ALA A 241 -18.99 6.76 -6.32
N TYR A 242 -18.14 5.98 -5.64
CA TYR A 242 -18.57 5.03 -4.61
C TYR A 242 -19.14 5.73 -3.38
N GLN A 243 -18.70 6.94 -3.03
CA GLN A 243 -19.20 7.66 -1.85
C GLN A 243 -20.53 8.40 -2.09
N VAL A 244 -20.96 8.57 -3.35
CA VAL A 244 -22.28 9.13 -3.67
C VAL A 244 -23.37 8.08 -3.42
N PRO A 245 -24.43 8.38 -2.64
CA PRO A 245 -25.52 7.44 -2.34
C PRO A 245 -26.20 6.83 -3.57
#